data_AF-B7WYI0-F1
#
_entry.id   AF-B7WYI0-F1
#
_cell.length_a   1.000
_cell.length_b   1.000
_cell.length_c   1.000
_cell.angle_alpha   90.00
_cell.angle_beta   90.00
_cell.angle_gamma   90.00
#
_symmetry.space_group_name_H-M   'P 1'
#
loop_
_entity.id
_entity.type
_entity.pdbx_description
1 polymer ?
#
loop_
_entity_poly.entity_id
_entity_poly.type
_entity_poly.pdbx_seq_one_letter_code
_entity_poly.pdbx_strand_id
1 'polypeptide(L)' 'MLDEVKQAHERLCQMAQKAGGRPPEPFDETAWLRTAKRTALRSKPWTLQAAAQQCKEIAIKTGWLEVQRQEIKKLVA' A
#
# COMPACT_ATOMS: atom_id res chain seq x y z
N MET A 1 -6.73 3.96 -5.27
CA MET A 1 -5.24 3.95 -5.14
C MET A 1 -4.68 5.34 -5.41
N LEU A 2 -3.43 5.63 -5.03
CA LEU A 2 -2.83 6.98 -5.15
C LEU A 2 -2.95 7.55 -6.58
N ASP A 3 -2.75 6.71 -7.60
CA ASP A 3 -2.86 7.10 -9.01
C ASP A 3 -4.27 7.55 -9.39
N GLU A 4 -5.31 6.90 -8.87
CA GLU A 4 -6.70 7.28 -9.11
C GLU A 4 -7.00 8.68 -8.53
N VAL A 5 -6.39 9.02 -7.40
CA VAL A 5 -6.56 10.32 -6.76
C VAL A 5 -5.79 11.40 -7.50
N LYS A 6 -4.56 11.11 -7.95
CA LYS A 6 -3.80 12.01 -8.82
C LYS A 6 -4.57 12.29 -10.12
N GLN A 7 -5.14 11.25 -10.74
CA GLN A 7 -5.94 11.39 -11.95
C GLN A 7 -7.25 12.17 -11.71
N ALA A 8 -7.92 11.96 -10.57
CA ALA A 8 -9.11 12.72 -10.20
C ALA A 8 -8.79 14.21 -9.98
N HIS A 9 -7.65 14.50 -9.34
CA HIS A 9 -7.17 15.87 -9.14
C HIS A 9 -6.86 16.55 -10.48
N GLU A 10 -6.19 15.85 -11.40
CA GLU A 10 -5.91 16.37 -12.74
C GLU A 10 -7.19 16.70 -13.52
N ARG A 11 -8.20 15.82 -13.47
CA ARG A 11 -9.53 16.09 -14.07
C ARG A 11 -10.17 17.34 -13.48
N LEU A 12 -10.05 17.53 -12.17
CA LEU A 12 -10.59 18.69 -11.47
C LEU A 12 -9.89 19.98 -11.89
N CYS A 13 -8.56 19.97 -12.05
CA CYS A 13 -7.79 21.07 -12.61
C CYS A 13 -8.22 21.41 -14.05
N GLN A 14 -8.39 20.41 -14.91
CA GLN A 14 -8.85 20.60 -16.29
C GLN A 14 -10.25 21.21 -16.36
N MET A 15 -11.17 20.81 -15.46
CA MET A 15 -12.51 21.38 -15.38
C MET A 15 -12.49 22.83 -14.91
N ALA A 16 -11.66 23.16 -13.89
CA ALA A 16 -11.52 24.53 -13.39
C ALA A 16 -10.98 25.47 -14.47
N GLN A 17 -9.99 25.03 -15.26
CA GLN A 17 -9.46 25.79 -16.39
C GLN A 17 -10.53 26.04 -17.48
N LYS A 18 -11.31 25.01 -17.84
CA LYS A 18 -12.40 25.15 -18.83
C LYS A 18 -13.50 26.12 -18.38
N ALA A 19 -13.75 26.19 -17.07
CA ALA A 19 -14.73 27.11 -16.47
C ALA A 19 -14.18 28.55 -16.29
N GLY A 20 -12.93 28.83 -16.68
CA GLY A 20 -12.28 30.12 -16.47
C GLY A 20 -11.97 30.42 -14.99
N GLY A 21 -12.06 29.41 -14.12
CA GLY A 21 -11.77 29.53 -12.70
C GLY A 21 -10.27 29.39 -12.40
N ARG A 22 -9.86 29.84 -11.21
CA ARG A 22 -8.52 29.56 -10.69
C ARG A 22 -8.37 28.04 -10.51
N PRO A 23 -7.27 27.41 -10.98
CA PRO A 23 -7.04 26.01 -10.72
C PRO A 23 -6.89 25.74 -9.20
N PRO A 24 -7.28 24.53 -8.74
CA PRO A 24 -7.03 24.09 -7.37
C PRO A 24 -5.55 24.15 -7.02
N GLU A 25 -5.26 24.22 -5.72
CA GLU A 25 -3.91 24.06 -5.19
C GLU A 25 -3.29 22.72 -5.64
N PRO A 26 -1.96 22.65 -5.84
CA PRO A 26 -1.29 21.41 -6.24
C PRO A 26 -1.59 20.23 -5.31
N PHE A 27 -1.69 19.04 -5.87
CA PHE A 27 -1.89 17.82 -5.09
C PHE A 27 -0.69 17.53 -4.16
N ASP A 28 -0.89 17.72 -2.86
CA ASP A 28 0.07 17.32 -1.83
C ASP A 28 -0.11 15.83 -1.49
N GLU A 29 0.73 15.01 -2.12
CA GLU A 29 0.78 13.58 -1.89
C GLU A 29 1.08 13.21 -0.43
N THR A 30 1.93 13.99 0.26
CA THR A 30 2.35 13.69 1.64
C THR A 30 1.21 13.97 2.61
N ALA A 31 0.51 15.09 2.46
CA ALA A 31 -0.68 15.41 3.24
C ALA A 31 -1.82 14.40 2.96
N TRP A 32 -1.97 13.99 1.70
CA TRP A 32 -2.96 12.97 1.32
C TRP A 32 -2.66 11.61 1.95
N LEU A 33 -1.40 11.12 1.90
CA LEU A 33 -1.01 9.85 2.50
C LEU A 33 -1.16 9.81 4.03
N ARG A 34 -1.05 10.97 4.71
CA ARG A 34 -1.27 11.08 6.16
C ARG A 34 -2.75 10.96 6.54
N THR A 35 -3.65 11.47 5.70
CA THR A 35 -5.10 11.49 5.95
C THR A 35 -5.85 10.32 5.32
N ALA A 36 -5.26 9.66 4.34
CA ALA A 36 -5.81 8.47 3.70
C ALA A 36 -6.05 7.37 4.74
N LYS A 37 -7.29 6.85 4.78
CA LYS A 37 -7.63 5.71 5.65
C LYS A 37 -6.78 4.51 5.27
N ARG A 38 -5.82 4.18 6.14
CA ARG A 38 -5.03 2.95 6.05
C ARG A 38 -5.97 1.77 6.28
N THR A 39 -6.51 1.25 5.20
CA THR A 39 -7.27 0.01 5.26
C THR A 39 -6.26 -1.10 5.49
N ALA A 40 -6.34 -1.77 6.64
CA ALA A 40 -5.54 -2.96 6.90
C ALA A 40 -5.84 -3.95 5.77
N LEU A 41 -4.82 -4.25 4.97
CA LEU A 41 -4.96 -5.28 3.95
C LEU A 41 -5.15 -6.59 4.71
N ARG A 42 -6.38 -7.11 4.73
CA ARG A 42 -6.60 -8.53 5.02
C ARG A 42 -6.03 -9.29 3.84
N SER A 43 -4.73 -9.51 3.89
CA SER A 43 -4.04 -10.35 2.93
C SER A 43 -4.71 -11.71 2.96
N LYS A 44 -5.00 -12.23 1.77
CA LYS A 44 -5.47 -13.60 1.65
C LYS A 44 -4.36 -14.51 2.17
N PRO A 45 -4.66 -15.64 2.83
CA PRO A 45 -3.65 -16.45 3.54
C PRO A 45 -2.42 -16.80 2.70
N TRP A 46 -2.61 -17.03 1.41
CA TRP A 46 -1.52 -17.34 0.46
C TRP A 46 -0.54 -16.18 0.23
N THR A 47 -0.97 -14.92 0.36
CA THR A 47 -0.06 -13.76 0.23
C THR A 47 0.91 -13.68 1.40
N LEU A 48 0.45 -13.98 2.62
CA LEU A 48 1.32 -14.07 3.80
C LEU A 48 2.26 -15.27 3.71
N GLN A 49 1.75 -16.40 3.20
CA GLN A 49 2.56 -17.59 2.98
C GLN A 49 3.68 -17.34 1.95
N ALA A 50 3.37 -16.65 0.85
CA ALA A 50 4.34 -16.29 -0.17
C ALA A 50 5.41 -15.32 0.37
N ALA A 51 5.01 -14.30 1.13
CA ALA A 51 5.95 -13.38 1.76
C ALA A 51 6.87 -14.11 2.77
N ALA A 52 6.31 -14.98 3.61
CA ALA A 52 7.08 -15.76 4.56
C ALA A 52 8.05 -16.75 3.87
N GLN A 53 7.68 -17.27 2.69
CA GLN A 53 8.57 -18.08 1.87
C GLN A 53 9.74 -17.25 1.33
N GLN A 54 9.49 -16.05 0.80
CA GLN A 54 10.54 -15.15 0.33
C GLN A 54 11.52 -14.79 1.46
N CYS A 55 11.02 -14.49 2.66
CA CYS A 55 11.87 -14.22 3.82
C CYS A 55 12.77 -15.42 4.16
N LYS A 56 12.23 -16.65 4.10
CA LYS A 56 13.00 -17.88 4.35
C LYS A 56 14.14 -18.05 3.36
N GLU A 57 13.89 -17.83 2.08
CA GLU A 57 14.91 -17.96 1.03
C GLU A 57 16.03 -16.94 1.18
N ILE A 58 15.70 -15.69 1.55
CA ILE A 58 16.69 -14.65 1.83
C ILE A 58 17.54 -15.04 3.04
N ALA A 59 16.93 -15.52 4.12
CA ALA A 59 17.66 -15.94 5.32
C ALA A 59 18.64 -17.09 5.04
N ILE A 60 18.22 -18.11 4.28
CA ILE A 60 19.10 -19.21 3.86
C ILE A 60 20.27 -18.67 3.03
N LYS A 61 20.01 -17.78 2.06
CA LYS A 61 21.06 -17.13 1.26
C LYS A 61 22.04 -16.32 2.10
N THR A 62 21.61 -15.81 3.25
CA THR A 62 22.43 -15.01 4.18
C THR A 62 23.19 -15.89 5.20
N GLY A 63 23.19 -17.21 5.01
CA GLY A 63 23.98 -18.14 5.82
C GLY A 63 23.29 -18.63 7.10
N TRP A 64 21.97 -18.48 7.20
CA TRP A 64 21.22 -19.07 8.31
C TRP A 64 21.17 -20.59 8.15
N LEU A 65 21.60 -21.31 9.19
CA LEU A 65 21.74 -22.77 9.17
C LEU A 65 20.40 -23.50 9.13
N GLU A 66 19.40 -22.99 9.85
CA GLU A 66 18.07 -23.58 9.86
C GLU A 66 16.99 -22.49 9.90
N VAL A 67 16.13 -22.50 8.89
CA VAL A 67 15.02 -21.54 8.78
C VAL A 67 13.74 -22.31 8.53
N GLN A 68 12.81 -22.21 9.48
CA GLN A 68 11.50 -22.86 9.40
C GLN A 68 10.39 -21.81 9.32
N ARG A 69 9.31 -22.15 8.60
CA ARG A 69 8.13 -21.32 8.48
C ARG A 69 7.06 -21.87 9.43
N GLN A 70 6.59 -21.07 10.37
CA GLN A 70 5.51 -21.43 11.28
C GLN A 70 4.32 -20.51 11.11
N GLU A 71 3.11 -21.07 11.16
CA GLU A 71 1.86 -20.30 11.17
C GLU A 71 1.39 -20.14 12.63
N ILE A 72 1.39 -18.89 13.13
CA ILE A 72 0.90 -18.60 14.47
C ILE A 72 -0.60 -18.39 14.40
N LYS A 73 -1.37 -19.42 14.76
CA LYS A 73 -2.82 -19.30 14.95
C LYS A 73 -3.07 -18.65 16.31
N LYS A 74 -3.64 -17.45 16.33
CA LYS A 74 -4.18 -16.88 17.58
C LYS A 74 -5.35 -17.75 18.02
N LEU A 75 -5.18 -18.51 19.10
CA LEU A 75 -6.31 -19.05 19.85
C LEU A 75 -7.01 -17.86 20.51
N VAL A 76 -8.22 -17.54 20.04
CA VAL A 76 -9.09 -16.58 20.72
C VAL A 76 -9.73 -17.38 21.87
N ALA A 77 -9.33 -17.05 23.11
CA ALA A 77 -9.97 -17.52 24.33
C ALA A 77 -11.26 -16.74 24.61
#